data_AF-A0AAJ6ADI0-F1
#
_entry.id   AF-A0AAJ6ADI0-F1
#
_cell.length_a   1.000
_cell.length_b   1.000
_cell.length_c   1.000
_cell.angle_alpha   90.00
_cell.angle_beta   90.00
_cell.angle_gamma   90.00
#
_symmetry.space_group_name_H-M   'P 1'
#
loop_
_entity.id
_entity.type
_entity.pdbx_description
1 polymer ?
#
loop_
_entity_poly.entity_id
_entity_poly.type
_entity_poly.pdbx_seq_one_letter_code
_entity_poly.pdbx_strand_id
1 'polypeptide(L)'
;MLSRAQKFGPVPAMAAIAIFALMALPRAAFALDCQHATQLLDKVICGDGDLKTADAKMAKAYFDLLKSTKDKEVHDLIILSQRRWIEARYHQDITDPPTSPAPDPDDLDRQKSILLGEIHDRTRVLSATPSRLELTIREERVFISRFSGGPFSGFRTGCFFAPRGFGDGAYVCTGTLITQNNNRVCTTTLDWASSHSTEYRTVSEVVDGKTKLIAGCSTGYASTNESCPDEADQGSDTHSIGWSFHLSPKESTFDLDGQDGPSLKLDPDFPFDDTSQGWMVQCLTDPNFPPRSLESPASRNQ
;
A
#
# COMPACT_ATOMS: atom_id res chain seq x y z
N MET A 1 57.24 68.36 -13.10
CA MET A 1 55.84 68.80 -13.31
C MET A 1 55.08 67.59 -13.80
N LEU A 2 54.29 66.96 -12.91
CA LEU A 2 52.81 66.85 -12.99
C LEU A 2 52.35 65.92 -14.14
N SER A 3 51.49 64.92 -13.98
CA SER A 3 50.67 64.48 -12.86
C SER A 3 50.09 63.08 -13.15
N ARG A 4 49.81 62.35 -12.07
CA ARG A 4 48.96 61.16 -11.86
C ARG A 4 47.86 60.85 -12.90
N ALA A 5 47.71 59.56 -13.19
CA ALA A 5 46.40 58.88 -13.27
C ALA A 5 46.47 57.55 -12.48
N GLN A 6 45.47 57.35 -11.61
CA GLN A 6 45.40 56.35 -10.54
C GLN A 6 45.14 54.92 -11.04
N LYS A 7 45.79 53.96 -10.36
CA LYS A 7 45.47 52.52 -10.34
C LYS A 7 44.41 52.25 -9.26
N PHE A 8 43.40 51.45 -9.61
CA PHE A 8 42.61 50.57 -8.73
C PHE A 8 42.45 49.28 -9.54
N GLY A 9 43.03 48.13 -9.21
CA GLY A 9 42.79 47.28 -8.03
C GLY A 9 42.08 46.01 -8.52
N PRO A 10 42.56 44.78 -8.23
CA PRO A 10 42.00 43.56 -8.79
C PRO A 10 40.76 43.12 -8.02
N VAL A 11 39.71 42.69 -8.71
CA VAL A 11 38.59 41.96 -8.10
C VAL A 11 38.60 40.54 -8.63
N PRO A 12 38.87 39.52 -7.79
CA PRO A 12 38.69 38.13 -8.15
C PRO A 12 37.22 37.77 -7.93
N ALA A 13 36.50 37.41 -9.00
CA ALA A 13 35.20 36.77 -8.86
C ALA A 13 35.38 35.28 -9.12
N MET A 14 35.64 34.55 -8.02
CA MET A 14 35.32 33.12 -7.95
C MET A 14 33.82 32.96 -8.23
N ALA A 15 33.47 32.06 -9.14
CA ALA A 15 32.13 31.48 -9.21
C ALA A 15 32.28 29.96 -9.37
N ALA A 16 32.80 29.33 -8.31
CA ALA A 16 32.56 27.92 -8.05
C ALA A 16 31.19 27.82 -7.38
N ILE A 17 30.17 27.48 -8.16
CA ILE A 17 28.85 27.09 -7.64
C ILE A 17 28.57 25.70 -8.22
N ALA A 18 29.25 24.69 -7.68
CA ALA A 18 28.81 23.31 -7.72
C ALA A 18 27.96 23.08 -6.46
N ILE A 19 26.72 23.58 -6.47
CA ILE A 19 25.76 23.35 -5.39
C ILE A 19 25.14 21.96 -5.57
N PHE A 20 25.58 21.05 -4.70
CA PHE A 20 24.80 20.00 -4.04
C PHE A 20 23.60 19.42 -4.81
N ALA A 21 23.87 18.46 -5.71
CA ALA A 21 22.89 17.45 -6.13
C ALA A 21 23.07 16.16 -5.30
N LEU A 22 23.00 16.28 -3.97
CA LEU A 22 23.17 15.18 -3.02
C LEU A 22 21.95 15.02 -2.10
N MET A 23 20.76 15.35 -2.62
CA MET A 23 19.50 15.09 -1.91
C MET A 23 18.71 14.03 -2.66
N ALA A 24 18.33 12.99 -1.91
CA ALA A 24 17.58 11.80 -2.31
C ALA A 24 18.37 10.70 -3.05
N LEU A 25 19.50 10.26 -2.48
CA LEU A 25 19.79 8.83 -2.57
C LEU A 25 18.66 8.11 -1.84
N PRO A 26 17.99 7.13 -2.46
CA PRO A 26 16.97 6.38 -1.76
C PRO A 26 17.67 5.70 -0.59
N ARG A 27 17.26 6.01 0.65
CA ARG A 27 17.76 5.28 1.82
C ARG A 27 17.56 3.81 1.49
N ALA A 28 18.64 3.06 1.27
CA ALA A 28 18.49 1.62 1.29
C ALA A 28 17.92 1.30 2.67
N ALA A 29 17.08 0.27 2.75
CA ALA A 29 16.54 -0.22 4.02
C ALA A 29 17.69 -0.79 4.86
N PHE A 30 18.59 0.08 5.32
CA PHE A 30 19.75 -0.23 6.12
C PHE A 30 19.33 -0.41 7.57
N ALA A 31 20.06 -1.26 8.28
CA ALA A 31 19.96 -1.37 9.72
C ALA A 31 20.07 0.01 10.37
N LEU A 32 19.31 0.24 11.44
CA LEU A 32 19.27 1.53 12.13
C LEU A 32 20.66 1.91 12.67
N ASP A 33 21.17 3.07 12.26
CA ASP A 33 22.44 3.61 12.77
C ASP A 33 22.19 4.41 14.06
N CYS A 34 22.28 3.71 15.19
CA CYS A 34 22.06 4.31 16.50
C CYS A 34 23.06 5.40 16.88
N GLN A 35 24.23 5.49 16.24
CA GLN A 35 25.19 6.57 16.53
C GLN A 35 24.76 7.89 15.89
N HIS A 36 23.98 7.82 14.80
CA HIS A 36 23.55 8.98 14.02
C HIS A 36 22.02 9.11 13.98
N ALA A 37 21.31 8.51 14.93
CA ALA A 37 19.86 8.59 15.06
C ALA A 37 19.40 10.03 15.31
N THR A 38 18.82 10.67 14.28
CA THR A 38 18.31 12.04 14.35
C THR A 38 16.80 12.10 14.59
N GLN A 39 16.05 11.14 14.04
CA GLN A 39 14.61 11.04 14.21
C GLN A 39 14.27 10.56 15.63
N LEU A 40 13.14 11.04 16.17
CA LEU A 40 12.76 10.73 17.55
C LEU A 40 12.47 9.24 17.75
N LEU A 41 11.78 8.61 16.79
CA LEU A 41 11.57 7.16 16.80
C LEU A 41 12.89 6.36 16.81
N ASP A 42 13.87 6.76 15.99
CA ASP A 42 15.18 6.11 15.96
C ASP A 42 15.86 6.17 17.34
N LYS A 43 15.75 7.32 18.03
CA LYS A 43 16.27 7.48 19.39
C LYS A 43 15.54 6.58 20.40
N VAL A 44 14.22 6.41 20.26
CA VAL A 44 13.44 5.47 21.09
C VAL A 44 13.93 4.05 20.88
N ILE A 45 14.05 3.59 19.63
CA ILE A 45 14.55 2.25 19.31
C ILE A 45 15.97 2.06 19.84
N CYS A 46 16.84 3.04 19.65
CA CYS A 46 18.26 2.94 20.05
C CYS A 46 18.50 3.08 21.56
N GLY A 47 17.61 3.76 22.27
CA GLY A 47 17.65 3.93 23.72
C GLY A 47 17.08 2.75 24.51
N ASP A 48 16.36 1.85 23.84
CA ASP A 48 15.75 0.66 24.43
C ASP A 48 16.47 -0.61 23.96
N GLY A 49 16.93 -1.43 24.91
CA GLY A 49 17.77 -2.60 24.62
C GLY A 49 17.05 -3.70 23.82
N ASP A 50 15.76 -3.88 24.08
CA ASP A 50 14.95 -4.92 23.45
C ASP A 50 14.56 -4.49 22.03
N LEU A 51 14.10 -3.24 21.85
CA LEU A 51 13.81 -2.69 20.54
C LEU A 51 15.04 -2.67 19.64
N LYS A 52 16.19 -2.22 20.14
CA LYS A 52 17.45 -2.23 19.40
C LYS A 52 17.84 -3.64 18.94
N THR A 53 17.69 -4.62 19.82
CA THR A 53 18.00 -6.03 19.50
C THR A 53 17.03 -6.60 18.46
N ALA A 54 15.74 -6.26 18.58
CA ALA A 54 14.72 -6.69 17.63
C ALA A 54 14.95 -6.08 16.24
N ASP A 55 15.24 -4.77 16.14
CA ASP A 55 15.52 -4.09 14.87
C ASP A 55 16.76 -4.71 14.18
N ALA A 56 17.83 -4.98 14.93
CA ALA A 56 19.02 -5.65 14.40
C ALA A 56 18.72 -7.06 13.86
N LYS A 57 17.84 -7.83 14.52
CA LYS A 57 17.39 -9.15 14.04
C LYS A 57 16.57 -9.04 12.76
N MET A 58 15.64 -8.09 12.70
CA MET A 58 14.84 -7.82 11.51
C MET A 58 15.74 -7.43 10.32
N ALA A 59 16.68 -6.52 10.52
CA ALA A 59 17.63 -6.10 9.50
C ALA A 59 18.48 -7.28 9.00
N LYS A 60 18.95 -8.14 9.90
CA LYS A 60 19.66 -9.37 9.53
C LYS A 60 18.78 -10.28 8.66
N ALA A 61 17.53 -10.55 9.07
CA ALA A 61 16.60 -11.37 8.31
C ALA A 61 16.36 -10.81 6.89
N TYR A 62 16.17 -9.49 6.78
CA TYR A 62 16.03 -8.81 5.49
C TYR A 62 17.26 -9.00 4.59
N PHE A 63 18.48 -8.77 5.11
CA PHE A 63 19.69 -8.94 4.29
C PHE A 63 19.97 -10.40 3.92
N ASP A 64 19.68 -11.35 4.80
CA ASP A 64 19.78 -12.77 4.50
C ASP A 64 18.80 -13.17 3.39
N LEU A 65 17.55 -12.70 3.46
CA LEU A 65 16.53 -12.91 2.43
C LEU A 65 16.99 -12.35 1.08
N LEU A 66 17.42 -11.08 1.03
CA LEU A 66 17.94 -10.47 -0.20
C LEU A 66 19.11 -11.25 -0.79
N LYS A 67 20.07 -11.69 0.04
CA LYS A 67 21.23 -12.47 -0.42
C LYS A 67 20.82 -13.81 -1.04
N SER A 68 19.79 -14.43 -0.49
CA SER A 68 19.27 -15.72 -0.96
C SER A 68 18.40 -15.58 -2.22
N THR A 69 17.71 -14.45 -2.39
CA THR A 69 16.82 -14.17 -3.51
C THR A 69 17.61 -13.98 -4.80
N LYS A 70 17.36 -14.84 -5.81
CA LYS A 70 18.06 -14.79 -7.12
C LYS A 70 17.24 -14.13 -8.23
N ASP A 71 15.92 -14.19 -8.13
CA ASP A 71 15.03 -13.52 -9.06
C ASP A 71 15.09 -12.02 -8.82
N LYS A 72 15.48 -11.25 -9.84
CA LYS A 72 15.67 -9.80 -9.73
C LYS A 72 14.36 -9.06 -9.42
N GLU A 73 13.25 -9.45 -10.03
CA GLU A 73 11.96 -8.79 -9.80
C GLU A 73 11.48 -9.07 -8.37
N VAL A 74 11.61 -10.31 -7.88
CA VAL A 74 11.32 -10.65 -6.48
C VAL A 74 12.22 -9.86 -5.53
N HIS A 75 13.52 -9.77 -5.83
CA HIS A 75 14.47 -9.00 -5.03
C HIS A 75 14.09 -7.52 -4.94
N ASP A 76 13.70 -6.89 -6.05
CA ASP A 76 13.27 -5.49 -6.08
C ASP A 76 11.94 -5.27 -5.32
N LEU A 77 11.00 -6.22 -5.40
CA LEU A 77 9.73 -6.17 -4.64
C LEU A 77 9.95 -6.33 -3.13
N ILE A 78 10.90 -7.16 -2.70
CA ILE A 78 11.28 -7.27 -1.28
C ILE A 78 11.88 -5.96 -0.77
N ILE A 79 12.73 -5.29 -1.57
CA ILE A 79 13.26 -3.96 -1.23
C ILE A 79 12.12 -2.95 -1.09
N LEU A 80 11.17 -2.95 -2.03
CA LEU A 80 10.03 -2.04 -2.01
C LEU A 80 9.17 -2.25 -0.76
N SER A 81 8.80 -3.49 -0.48
CA SER A 81 8.02 -3.86 0.71
C SER A 81 8.72 -3.43 2.01
N GLN A 82 10.03 -3.68 2.12
CA GLN A 82 10.77 -3.25 3.31
C GLN A 82 10.84 -1.73 3.46
N ARG A 83 10.96 -0.99 2.36
CA ARG A 83 10.93 0.47 2.39
C ARG A 83 9.58 0.99 2.87
N ARG A 84 8.47 0.45 2.34
CA ARG A 84 7.11 0.82 2.77
C ARG A 84 6.88 0.54 4.25
N TRP A 85 7.34 -0.61 4.75
CA TRP A 85 7.23 -0.94 6.17
C TRP A 85 7.99 0.06 7.05
N ILE A 86 9.23 0.39 6.67
CA ILE A 86 10.06 1.37 7.39
C ILE A 86 9.45 2.78 7.33
N GLU A 87 8.92 3.19 6.18
CA GLU A 87 8.24 4.48 6.01
C GLU A 87 6.99 4.57 6.88
N ALA A 88 6.10 3.57 6.81
CA ALA A 88 4.89 3.50 7.61
C ALA A 88 5.19 3.52 9.12
N ARG A 89 6.29 2.89 9.54
CA ARG A 89 6.77 2.92 10.93
C ARG A 89 7.03 4.36 11.41
N TYR A 90 7.52 5.25 10.56
CA TYR A 90 7.76 6.67 10.92
C TYR A 90 6.49 7.51 10.99
N HIS A 91 5.39 7.03 10.42
CA HIS A 91 4.07 7.66 10.52
C HIS A 91 3.26 7.15 11.71
N GLN A 92 3.83 6.25 12.52
CA GLN A 92 3.27 5.95 13.83
C GLN A 92 3.48 7.14 14.76
N ASP A 93 2.38 7.64 15.32
CA ASP A 93 2.33 8.68 16.37
C ASP A 93 2.92 8.22 17.71
N ILE A 94 3.97 7.39 17.70
CA ILE A 94 4.77 7.05 18.90
C ILE A 94 5.36 8.33 19.52
N THR A 95 5.36 9.42 18.76
CA THR A 95 5.96 10.69 19.14
C THR A 95 5.05 11.89 18.95
N ASP A 96 3.81 11.70 18.52
CA ASP A 96 2.90 12.84 18.43
C ASP A 96 2.71 13.31 19.87
N PRO A 97 3.08 14.57 20.19
CA PRO A 97 2.81 15.08 21.52
C PRO A 97 1.32 14.87 21.72
N PRO A 98 0.89 14.26 22.83
CA PRO A 98 -0.53 14.26 23.10
C PRO A 98 -0.96 15.71 22.98
N THR A 99 -2.20 15.96 22.57
CA THR A 99 -2.84 17.26 22.81
C THR A 99 -2.92 17.61 24.32
N SER A 100 -2.19 16.88 25.17
CA SER A 100 -2.01 16.96 26.61
C SER A 100 -0.51 17.15 26.94
N PRO A 101 -0.14 17.91 27.98
CA PRO A 101 1.19 18.52 28.13
C PRO A 101 2.37 17.58 28.47
N ALA A 102 2.16 16.26 28.54
CA ALA A 102 3.21 15.26 28.63
C ALA A 102 2.63 13.88 28.23
N PRO A 103 3.34 13.06 27.43
CA PRO A 103 2.95 11.67 27.22
C PRO A 103 2.97 10.93 28.56
N ASP A 104 1.87 10.25 28.86
CA ASP A 104 1.76 9.35 30.01
C ASP A 104 2.88 8.29 29.91
N PRO A 105 3.72 8.09 30.94
CA PRO A 105 4.73 7.03 30.93
C PRO A 105 4.16 5.65 30.56
N ASP A 106 2.93 5.35 30.97
CA ASP A 106 2.25 4.09 30.65
C ASP A 106 1.92 4.00 29.14
N ASP A 107 1.65 5.14 28.49
CA ASP A 107 1.43 5.19 27.03
C ASP A 107 2.73 4.93 26.26
N LEU A 108 3.88 5.45 26.72
CA LEU A 108 5.17 5.23 26.04
C LEU A 108 5.60 3.76 26.11
N ASP A 109 5.50 3.12 27.27
CA ASP A 109 5.86 1.71 27.41
C ASP A 109 4.91 0.78 26.63
N ARG A 110 3.62 1.14 26.54
CA ARG A 110 2.67 0.48 25.64
C ARG A 110 3.06 0.64 24.18
N GLN A 111 3.40 1.85 23.73
CA GLN A 111 3.81 2.12 22.35
C GLN A 111 5.08 1.36 21.97
N LYS A 112 6.08 1.31 22.86
CA LYS A 112 7.27 0.48 22.67
C LYS A 112 6.92 -1.00 22.55
N SER A 113 5.97 -1.49 23.36
CA SER A 113 5.52 -2.88 23.32
C SER A 113 4.84 -3.23 21.99
N ILE A 114 3.99 -2.33 21.47
CA ILE A 114 3.37 -2.47 20.14
C ILE A 114 4.45 -2.49 19.06
N LEU A 115 5.36 -1.52 19.05
CA LEU A 115 6.46 -1.45 18.10
C LEU A 115 7.34 -2.71 18.13
N LEU A 116 7.64 -3.23 19.32
CA LEU A 116 8.40 -4.46 19.49
C LEU A 116 7.66 -5.65 18.87
N GLY A 117 6.36 -5.75 19.08
CA GLY A 117 5.49 -6.73 18.44
C GLY A 117 5.60 -6.67 16.91
N GLU A 118 5.42 -5.48 16.34
CA GLU A 118 5.46 -5.28 14.89
C GLU A 118 6.84 -5.57 14.27
N ILE A 119 7.95 -5.25 14.96
CA ILE A 119 9.30 -5.63 14.53
C ILE A 119 9.45 -7.16 14.51
N HIS A 120 8.93 -7.86 15.53
CA HIS A 120 8.95 -9.32 15.56
C HIS A 120 8.10 -9.92 14.44
N ASP A 121 6.92 -9.36 14.17
CA ASP A 121 6.01 -9.80 13.12
C ASP A 121 6.66 -9.65 11.74
N ARG A 122 7.26 -8.49 11.48
CA ARG A 122 8.02 -8.25 10.26
C ARG A 122 9.23 -9.19 10.14
N THR A 123 9.93 -9.45 11.24
CA THR A 123 11.03 -10.42 11.26
C THR A 123 10.54 -11.82 10.85
N ARG A 124 9.36 -12.26 11.32
CA ARG A 124 8.77 -13.56 10.91
C ARG A 124 8.42 -13.60 9.43
N VAL A 125 7.86 -12.51 8.89
CA VAL A 125 7.57 -12.38 7.45
C VAL A 125 8.85 -12.55 6.62
N LEU A 126 9.94 -11.90 7.03
CA LEU A 126 11.22 -11.90 6.31
C LEU A 126 12.03 -13.20 6.46
N SER A 127 11.99 -13.83 7.64
CA SER A 127 12.84 -14.98 7.97
C SER A 127 12.23 -16.35 7.66
N ALA A 128 10.95 -16.42 7.31
CA ALA A 128 10.33 -17.66 6.85
C ALA A 128 11.05 -18.22 5.60
N THR A 129 10.97 -19.53 5.38
CA THR A 129 11.60 -20.18 4.21
C THR A 129 10.60 -21.11 3.52
N PRO A 130 10.12 -20.78 2.31
CA PRO A 130 10.26 -19.47 1.65
C PRO A 130 9.66 -18.35 2.50
N SER A 131 10.14 -17.11 2.30
CA SER A 131 9.58 -15.96 3.02
C SER A 131 8.12 -15.76 2.63
N ARG A 132 7.31 -15.13 3.50
CA ARG A 132 5.91 -14.86 3.15
C ARG A 132 5.79 -13.95 1.94
N LEU A 133 6.71 -12.99 1.78
CA LEU A 133 6.74 -12.10 0.61
C LEU A 133 6.98 -12.89 -0.69
N GLU A 134 7.91 -13.85 -0.69
CA GLU A 134 8.16 -14.71 -1.86
C GLU A 134 6.96 -15.59 -2.21
N LEU A 135 6.24 -16.08 -1.20
CA LEU A 135 5.02 -16.86 -1.39
C LEU A 135 3.93 -16.01 -2.06
N THR A 136 3.64 -14.83 -1.51
CA THR A 136 2.64 -13.90 -2.09
C THR A 136 2.99 -13.56 -3.54
N ILE A 137 4.25 -13.18 -3.81
CA ILE A 137 4.69 -12.85 -5.19
C ILE A 137 4.49 -14.04 -6.13
N ARG A 138 4.74 -15.26 -5.66
CA ARG A 138 4.54 -16.47 -6.45
C ARG A 138 3.06 -16.72 -6.75
N GLU A 139 2.21 -16.56 -5.76
CA GLU A 139 0.76 -16.74 -5.88
C GLU A 139 0.16 -15.71 -6.84
N GLU A 140 0.50 -14.44 -6.68
CA GLU A 140 0.10 -13.37 -7.58
C GLU A 140 0.55 -13.65 -9.02
N ARG A 141 1.82 -14.01 -9.23
CA ARG A 141 2.35 -14.36 -10.57
C ARG A 141 1.55 -15.48 -11.21
N VAL A 142 1.25 -16.54 -10.46
CA VAL A 142 0.45 -17.66 -10.96
C VAL A 142 -0.95 -17.19 -11.33
N PHE A 143 -1.60 -16.41 -10.47
CA PHE A 143 -2.94 -15.89 -10.72
C PHE A 143 -3.01 -15.00 -11.96
N ILE A 144 -2.17 -13.96 -12.03
CA ILE A 144 -2.21 -12.99 -13.13
C ILE A 144 -1.81 -13.60 -14.48
N SER A 145 -0.99 -14.66 -14.48
CA SER A 145 -0.56 -15.34 -15.72
C SER A 145 -1.69 -16.02 -16.49
N ARG A 146 -2.86 -16.19 -15.86
CA ARG A 146 -4.05 -16.80 -16.45
C ARG A 146 -4.78 -15.87 -17.41
N PHE A 147 -4.46 -14.58 -17.39
CA PHE A 147 -5.18 -13.53 -18.12
C PHE A 147 -4.25 -12.82 -19.10
N SER A 148 -4.83 -12.14 -20.09
CA SER A 148 -4.02 -11.41 -21.08
C SER A 148 -3.17 -10.28 -20.48
N GLY A 149 -3.57 -9.77 -19.32
CA GLY A 149 -3.08 -8.50 -18.80
C GLY A 149 -3.50 -7.32 -19.67
N GLY A 150 -2.80 -6.21 -19.55
CA GLY A 150 -3.00 -4.99 -20.33
C GLY A 150 -2.59 -3.75 -19.55
N PRO A 151 -2.77 -2.54 -20.12
CA PRO A 151 -2.31 -1.29 -19.52
C PRO A 151 -3.00 -0.96 -18.18
N PHE A 152 -4.15 -1.58 -17.89
CA PHE A 152 -4.88 -1.39 -16.64
C PHE A 152 -4.51 -2.42 -15.57
N SER A 153 -3.76 -3.48 -15.89
CA SER A 153 -3.46 -4.55 -14.92
C SER A 153 -2.37 -4.18 -13.92
N GLY A 154 -2.63 -4.45 -12.65
CA GLY A 154 -1.66 -4.35 -11.58
C GLY A 154 -2.28 -3.91 -10.25
N PHE A 155 -1.44 -3.32 -9.40
CA PHE A 155 -1.74 -2.97 -8.03
C PHE A 155 -1.51 -1.48 -7.79
N ARG A 156 -2.28 -0.93 -6.85
CA ARG A 156 -2.03 0.36 -6.21
C ARG A 156 -2.24 0.18 -4.72
N THR A 157 -1.17 0.24 -3.94
CA THR A 157 -1.23 -0.10 -2.51
C THR A 157 -0.65 1.02 -1.67
N GLY A 158 -1.39 1.39 -0.62
CA GLY A 158 -0.91 2.21 0.48
C GLY A 158 -0.84 1.36 1.74
N CYS A 159 0.22 1.52 2.52
CA CYS A 159 0.42 0.78 3.76
C CYS A 159 0.63 1.72 4.92
N PHE A 160 0.08 1.35 6.08
CA PHE A 160 0.15 2.13 7.30
C PHE A 160 0.14 1.19 8.50
N PHE A 161 0.49 1.71 9.67
CA PHE A 161 0.24 1.00 10.91
C PHE A 161 -1.11 1.45 11.45
N ALA A 162 -1.99 0.51 11.73
CA ALA A 162 -3.38 0.73 12.04
C ALA A 162 -3.56 1.49 13.37
N PRO A 163 -4.46 2.48 13.47
CA PRO A 163 -4.66 3.26 14.70
C PRO A 163 -5.30 2.43 15.81
N ARG A 164 -5.27 2.94 17.05
CA ARG A 164 -5.89 2.27 18.21
C ARG A 164 -7.38 1.97 17.95
N GLY A 165 -7.82 0.75 18.29
CA GLY A 165 -9.21 0.30 18.07
C GLY A 165 -9.48 -0.30 16.69
N PHE A 166 -8.52 -0.24 15.76
CA PHE A 166 -8.55 -0.94 14.48
C PHE A 166 -7.16 -1.56 14.24
N GLY A 167 -7.01 -2.88 14.39
CA GLY A 167 -5.72 -3.55 14.20
C GLY A 167 -4.65 -3.22 15.25
N ASP A 168 -4.91 -2.31 16.18
CA ASP A 168 -4.10 -1.99 17.38
C ASP A 168 -2.58 -1.83 17.12
N GLY A 169 -2.23 -1.12 16.05
CA GLY A 169 -0.84 -0.88 15.65
C GLY A 169 -0.31 -1.87 14.63
N ALA A 170 -1.10 -2.81 14.13
CA ALA A 170 -0.68 -3.74 13.09
C ALA A 170 -0.29 -3.02 11.80
N TYR A 171 0.80 -3.43 11.16
CA TYR A 171 1.09 -3.05 9.79
C TYR A 171 0.05 -3.65 8.83
N VAL A 172 -0.70 -2.78 8.16
CA VAL A 172 -1.79 -3.13 7.23
C VAL A 172 -1.62 -2.39 5.92
N CYS A 173 -2.13 -2.99 4.86
CA CYS A 173 -2.11 -2.41 3.53
C CYS A 173 -3.52 -2.45 2.92
N THR A 174 -3.87 -1.35 2.26
CA THR A 174 -5.12 -1.15 1.53
C THR A 174 -4.79 -0.72 0.11
N GLY A 175 -5.75 -0.76 -0.79
CA GLY A 175 -5.50 -0.37 -2.17
C GLY A 175 -6.38 -1.05 -3.19
N THR A 176 -5.92 -1.07 -4.43
CA THR A 176 -6.64 -1.62 -5.57
C THR A 176 -5.83 -2.72 -6.25
N LEU A 177 -6.46 -3.86 -6.49
CA LEU A 177 -6.05 -4.87 -7.47
C LEU A 177 -6.91 -4.71 -8.72
N ILE A 178 -6.27 -4.44 -9.86
CA ILE A 178 -6.89 -4.37 -11.18
C ILE A 178 -6.37 -5.54 -12.02
N THR A 179 -7.27 -6.37 -12.54
CA THR A 179 -6.92 -7.45 -13.47
C THR A 179 -7.62 -7.24 -14.79
N GLN A 180 -6.91 -7.50 -15.90
CA GLN A 180 -7.46 -7.38 -17.25
C GLN A 180 -7.34 -8.68 -18.03
N ASN A 181 -8.41 -9.02 -18.76
CA ASN A 181 -8.44 -10.10 -19.72
C ASN A 181 -9.15 -9.66 -21.02
N ASN A 182 -8.40 -9.50 -22.10
CA ASN A 182 -8.81 -8.83 -23.33
C ASN A 182 -9.34 -7.41 -23.03
N ASN A 183 -10.57 -7.11 -23.44
CA ASN A 183 -11.21 -5.83 -23.13
C ASN A 183 -11.85 -5.81 -21.74
N ARG A 184 -11.86 -6.91 -21.00
CA ARG A 184 -12.52 -6.98 -19.69
C ARG A 184 -11.58 -6.54 -18.58
N VAL A 185 -12.04 -5.64 -17.70
CA VAL A 185 -11.29 -5.17 -16.52
C VAL A 185 -12.13 -5.44 -15.27
N CYS A 186 -11.53 -6.09 -14.28
CA CYS A 186 -12.17 -6.43 -13.01
C CYS A 186 -11.28 -5.92 -11.88
N THR A 187 -11.90 -5.26 -10.90
CA THR A 187 -11.18 -4.53 -9.86
C THR A 187 -11.72 -4.85 -8.49
N THR A 188 -10.84 -5.12 -7.52
CA THR A 188 -11.13 -5.01 -6.09
C THR A 188 -10.39 -3.81 -5.53
N THR A 189 -11.11 -2.95 -4.82
CA THR A 189 -10.51 -1.90 -4.00
C THR A 189 -10.86 -2.16 -2.54
N LEU A 190 -9.84 -2.26 -1.70
CA LEU A 190 -9.96 -2.25 -0.26
C LEU A 190 -9.61 -0.86 0.22
N ASP A 191 -10.57 -0.19 0.83
CA ASP A 191 -10.42 1.13 1.40
C ASP A 191 -10.57 1.08 2.92
N TRP A 192 -9.87 1.97 3.60
CA TRP A 192 -10.02 2.17 5.03
C TRP A 192 -10.18 3.66 5.31
N ALA A 193 -11.27 4.00 6.00
CA ALA A 193 -11.54 5.35 6.44
C ALA A 193 -12.32 5.31 7.76
N SER A 194 -12.01 6.25 8.66
CA SER A 194 -12.76 6.44 9.92
C SER A 194 -12.96 5.16 10.74
N SER A 195 -11.90 4.34 10.86
CA SER A 195 -11.90 3.05 11.59
C SER A 195 -12.73 1.93 10.97
N HIS A 196 -13.15 2.08 9.71
CA HIS A 196 -13.93 1.10 8.99
C HIS A 196 -13.25 0.71 7.68
N SER A 197 -13.34 -0.59 7.34
CA SER A 197 -12.90 -1.10 6.05
C SER A 197 -14.09 -1.24 5.11
N THR A 198 -13.87 -0.93 3.85
CA THR A 198 -14.86 -1.10 2.78
C THR A 198 -14.19 -1.77 1.60
N GLU A 199 -14.80 -2.84 1.08
CA GLU A 199 -14.42 -3.42 -0.19
C GLU A 199 -15.35 -2.86 -1.28
N TYR A 200 -14.78 -2.52 -2.44
CA TYR A 200 -15.49 -2.21 -3.66
C TYR A 200 -15.07 -3.17 -4.75
N ARG A 201 -16.04 -3.73 -5.47
CA ARG A 201 -15.78 -4.56 -6.66
C ARG A 201 -16.37 -3.86 -7.87
N THR A 202 -15.61 -3.79 -8.96
CA THR A 202 -16.11 -3.25 -10.23
C THR A 202 -15.82 -4.13 -11.41
N VAL A 203 -16.70 -4.01 -12.39
CA VAL A 203 -16.63 -4.65 -13.69
C VAL A 203 -16.67 -3.57 -14.75
N SER A 204 -15.65 -3.55 -15.60
CA SER A 204 -15.52 -2.57 -16.68
C SER A 204 -15.09 -3.23 -17.98
N GLU A 205 -15.29 -2.52 -19.09
CA GLU A 205 -14.76 -2.90 -20.40
C GLU A 205 -13.92 -1.78 -21.00
N VAL A 206 -12.86 -2.13 -21.71
CA VAL A 206 -12.02 -1.20 -22.46
C VAL A 206 -12.69 -0.88 -23.79
N VAL A 207 -13.13 0.37 -23.94
CA VAL A 207 -13.72 0.91 -25.17
C VAL A 207 -12.91 2.14 -25.58
N ASP A 208 -12.41 2.15 -26.81
CA ASP A 208 -11.57 3.24 -27.35
C ASP A 208 -10.37 3.61 -26.44
N GLY A 209 -9.76 2.59 -25.82
CA GLY A 209 -8.60 2.74 -24.95
C GLY A 209 -8.91 3.32 -23.56
N LYS A 210 -10.19 3.42 -23.17
CA LYS A 210 -10.65 3.89 -21.86
C LYS A 210 -11.51 2.86 -21.17
N THR A 211 -11.56 2.89 -19.86
CA THR A 211 -12.46 2.03 -19.10
C THR A 211 -13.89 2.56 -19.15
N LYS A 212 -14.84 1.66 -19.34
CA LYS A 212 -16.27 1.92 -19.23
C LYS A 212 -16.84 1.02 -18.15
N LEU A 213 -17.29 1.62 -17.06
CA LEU A 213 -17.96 0.92 -15.96
C LEU A 213 -19.23 0.22 -16.45
N ILE A 214 -19.36 -1.06 -16.13
CA ILE A 214 -20.52 -1.92 -16.43
C ILE A 214 -21.36 -2.12 -15.16
N ALA A 215 -20.69 -2.45 -14.06
CA ALA A 215 -21.33 -2.73 -12.79
C ALA A 215 -20.35 -2.54 -11.63
N GLY A 216 -20.89 -2.36 -10.42
CA GLY A 216 -20.12 -2.40 -9.19
C GLY A 216 -20.97 -2.82 -8.01
N CYS A 217 -20.30 -3.12 -6.91
CA CYS A 217 -20.90 -3.36 -5.61
C CYS A 217 -19.88 -3.00 -4.53
N SER A 218 -20.31 -2.97 -3.28
CA SER A 218 -19.42 -2.79 -2.15
C SER A 218 -19.81 -3.69 -0.98
N THR A 219 -18.90 -3.92 -0.04
CA THR A 219 -19.18 -4.60 1.23
C THR A 219 -18.49 -3.85 2.37
N GLY A 220 -19.07 -3.87 3.56
CA GLY A 220 -18.56 -3.16 4.73
C GLY A 220 -19.30 -1.85 4.95
N TYR A 221 -18.56 -0.75 5.12
CA TYR A 221 -19.11 0.55 5.53
C TYR A 221 -19.26 1.54 4.37
N ALA A 222 -19.54 1.02 3.18
CA ALA A 222 -19.80 1.84 2.02
C ALA A 222 -21.04 2.72 2.23
N SER A 223 -21.04 3.90 1.61
CA SER A 223 -22.23 4.75 1.50
C SER A 223 -23.19 4.32 0.40
N THR A 224 -22.89 3.22 -0.30
CA THR A 224 -23.75 2.66 -1.35
C THR A 224 -24.84 1.79 -0.74
N ASN A 225 -25.91 1.55 -1.50
CA ASN A 225 -27.08 0.81 -0.98
C ASN A 225 -27.03 -0.69 -1.29
N GLU A 226 -26.15 -1.12 -2.18
CA GLU A 226 -25.92 -2.51 -2.51
C GLU A 226 -24.82 -3.16 -1.65
N SER A 227 -24.88 -4.48 -1.51
CA SER A 227 -23.85 -5.32 -0.89
C SER A 227 -23.31 -6.33 -1.90
N CYS A 228 -21.98 -6.53 -1.99
CA CYS A 228 -21.42 -7.50 -2.92
C CYS A 228 -21.90 -8.92 -2.59
N PRO A 229 -22.18 -9.76 -3.59
CA PRO A 229 -22.52 -11.15 -3.34
C PRO A 229 -21.26 -11.88 -2.84
N ASP A 230 -21.26 -12.28 -1.57
CA ASP A 230 -20.29 -13.22 -0.98
C ASP A 230 -20.98 -14.56 -0.66
N GLU A 231 -20.23 -15.67 -0.72
CA GLU A 231 -20.77 -17.02 -0.46
C GLU A 231 -21.32 -17.19 0.98
N ALA A 232 -20.93 -16.29 1.91
CA ALA A 232 -21.25 -16.38 3.33
C ALA A 232 -22.49 -15.55 3.77
N ASP A 233 -23.05 -14.71 2.90
CA ASP A 233 -24.11 -13.75 3.27
C ASP A 233 -25.52 -14.35 3.23
N GLN A 234 -25.73 -15.39 4.03
CA GLN A 234 -27.08 -15.92 4.32
C GLN A 234 -27.76 -15.20 5.51
N GLY A 235 -27.23 -14.06 5.97
CA GLY A 235 -27.69 -13.38 7.19
C GLY A 235 -28.00 -11.88 7.09
N SER A 236 -27.69 -11.21 5.98
CA SER A 236 -28.04 -9.79 5.77
C SER A 236 -29.36 -9.65 5.00
N ASP A 237 -29.99 -8.47 5.12
CA ASP A 237 -31.23 -8.13 4.41
C ASP A 237 -31.05 -8.42 2.90
N THR A 238 -31.65 -9.51 2.41
CA THR A 238 -31.47 -10.01 1.04
C THR A 238 -31.90 -9.00 -0.05
N HIS A 239 -32.48 -7.87 0.37
CA HIS A 239 -32.94 -6.78 -0.47
C HIS A 239 -31.83 -5.81 -0.93
N SER A 240 -30.62 -5.85 -0.34
CA SER A 240 -29.47 -5.04 -0.78
C SER A 240 -28.39 -5.85 -1.51
N ILE A 241 -28.38 -7.18 -1.38
CA ILE A 241 -27.35 -8.04 -1.99
C ILE A 241 -27.47 -8.01 -3.52
N GLY A 242 -26.37 -7.70 -4.20
CA GLY A 242 -26.29 -7.73 -5.66
C GLY A 242 -25.35 -6.67 -6.24
N TRP A 243 -25.31 -6.64 -7.56
CA TRP A 243 -24.57 -5.67 -8.34
C TRP A 243 -25.46 -4.47 -8.68
N SER A 244 -24.89 -3.27 -8.61
CA SER A 244 -25.46 -2.06 -9.18
C SER A 244 -24.99 -1.88 -10.63
N PHE A 245 -25.93 -1.75 -11.56
CA PHE A 245 -25.67 -1.44 -12.98
C PHE A 245 -25.95 0.02 -13.32
N HIS A 246 -26.31 0.83 -12.32
CA HIS A 246 -26.75 2.22 -12.45
C HIS A 246 -25.78 3.21 -11.80
N LEU A 247 -24.54 2.78 -11.54
CA LEU A 247 -23.51 3.61 -10.93
C LEU A 247 -23.14 4.80 -11.81
N SER A 248 -23.00 5.96 -11.18
CA SER A 248 -22.48 7.16 -11.84
C SER A 248 -20.95 7.05 -11.97
N PRO A 249 -20.36 7.20 -13.18
CA PRO A 249 -18.91 7.20 -13.37
C PRO A 249 -18.19 8.34 -12.64
N LYS A 250 -18.93 9.32 -12.10
CA LYS A 250 -18.38 10.48 -11.39
C LYS A 250 -18.05 10.19 -9.92
N GLU A 251 -18.41 9.03 -9.40
CA GLU A 251 -17.93 8.59 -8.10
C GLU A 251 -16.45 8.19 -8.23
N SER A 252 -15.57 8.95 -7.60
CA SER A 252 -14.11 8.80 -7.69
C SER A 252 -13.60 7.40 -7.34
N THR A 253 -14.39 6.65 -6.57
CA THR A 253 -14.13 5.27 -6.17
C THR A 253 -14.13 4.29 -7.36
N PHE A 254 -14.81 4.64 -8.45
CA PHE A 254 -15.01 3.78 -9.62
C PHE A 254 -14.33 4.29 -10.91
N ASP A 255 -13.70 5.47 -10.86
CA ASP A 255 -12.97 6.03 -12.00
C ASP A 255 -11.53 5.49 -12.04
N LEU A 256 -11.28 4.57 -12.97
CA LEU A 256 -9.94 4.00 -13.22
C LEU A 256 -9.11 4.85 -14.19
N ASP A 257 -9.73 5.73 -14.98
CA ASP A 257 -9.07 6.55 -16.00
C ASP A 257 -8.56 7.89 -15.43
N GLY A 258 -9.21 8.40 -14.38
CA GLY A 258 -8.83 9.62 -13.65
C GLY A 258 -7.75 9.42 -12.57
N GLN A 259 -7.38 8.17 -12.30
CA GLN A 259 -6.29 7.83 -11.38
C GLN A 259 -5.05 7.46 -12.20
N ASP A 260 -3.87 7.91 -11.77
CA ASP A 260 -2.61 7.35 -12.29
C ASP A 260 -2.72 5.83 -12.21
N GLY A 261 -2.54 5.14 -13.34
CA GLY A 261 -2.81 3.70 -13.50
C GLY A 261 -2.07 2.81 -12.47
N PRO A 262 -2.18 1.47 -12.55
CA PRO A 262 -1.50 0.60 -11.60
C PRO A 262 -0.02 0.94 -11.51
N SER A 263 0.49 1.15 -10.29
CA SER A 263 1.87 1.55 -10.05
C SER A 263 2.81 0.36 -9.98
N LEU A 264 2.27 -0.85 -9.77
CA LEU A 264 3.02 -2.09 -9.65
C LEU A 264 2.33 -3.23 -10.41
N LYS A 265 3.12 -4.14 -10.96
CA LYS A 265 2.59 -5.37 -11.59
C LYS A 265 2.25 -6.45 -10.55
N LEU A 266 2.98 -6.48 -9.45
CA LEU A 266 2.90 -7.43 -8.33
C LEU A 266 3.12 -6.63 -7.05
N ASP A 267 2.47 -7.00 -5.96
CA ASP A 267 2.58 -6.28 -4.70
C ASP A 267 2.55 -7.23 -3.48
N PRO A 268 3.72 -7.63 -2.94
CA PRO A 268 3.79 -8.61 -1.85
C PRO A 268 3.10 -8.18 -0.54
N ASP A 269 2.73 -6.90 -0.42
CA ASP A 269 2.06 -6.37 0.77
C ASP A 269 0.54 -6.24 0.58
N PHE A 270 0.01 -6.35 -0.65
CA PHE A 270 -1.44 -6.30 -0.86
C PHE A 270 -2.09 -7.54 -0.23
N PRO A 271 -3.24 -7.41 0.47
CA PRO A 271 -3.96 -8.54 1.04
C PRO A 271 -4.61 -9.37 -0.07
N PHE A 272 -3.80 -10.20 -0.71
CA PHE A 272 -4.19 -11.09 -1.80
C PHE A 272 -4.76 -12.38 -1.21
N ASP A 273 -6.09 -12.50 -1.17
CA ASP A 273 -6.78 -13.66 -0.61
C ASP A 273 -7.63 -14.43 -1.65
N ASP A 274 -8.05 -15.64 -1.28
CA ASP A 274 -8.83 -16.53 -2.15
C ASP A 274 -10.24 -15.98 -2.44
N THR A 275 -10.81 -15.22 -1.51
CA THR A 275 -12.12 -14.57 -1.65
C THR A 275 -12.13 -13.55 -2.78
N SER A 276 -11.05 -12.76 -2.90
CA SER A 276 -10.86 -11.81 -4.00
C SER A 276 -10.66 -12.54 -5.33
N GLN A 277 -10.03 -13.71 -5.34
CA GLN A 277 -9.73 -14.46 -6.58
C GLN A 277 -10.97 -15.11 -7.20
N GLY A 278 -11.89 -15.64 -6.40
CA GLY A 278 -13.02 -16.45 -6.87
C GLY A 278 -13.95 -15.68 -7.83
N TRP A 279 -14.42 -14.50 -7.41
CA TRP A 279 -15.29 -13.67 -8.23
C TRP A 279 -14.54 -13.04 -9.42
N MET A 280 -13.26 -12.67 -9.24
CA MET A 280 -12.45 -12.08 -10.31
C MET A 280 -12.29 -13.04 -11.49
N VAL A 281 -12.03 -14.33 -11.23
CA VAL A 281 -11.93 -15.33 -12.31
C VAL A 281 -13.22 -15.37 -13.12
N GLN A 282 -14.38 -15.38 -12.47
CA GLN A 282 -15.67 -15.34 -13.17
C GLN A 282 -15.83 -14.04 -13.96
N CYS A 283 -15.56 -12.89 -13.32
CA CYS A 283 -15.65 -11.58 -13.95
C CYS A 283 -14.81 -11.46 -15.23
N LEU A 284 -13.60 -12.03 -15.24
CA LEU A 284 -12.63 -11.95 -16.33
C LEU A 284 -12.89 -12.94 -17.46
N THR A 285 -13.67 -13.99 -17.24
CA THR A 285 -13.83 -15.11 -18.20
C THR A 285 -15.26 -15.33 -18.67
N ASP A 286 -16.28 -14.94 -17.90
CA ASP A 286 -17.68 -15.00 -18.31
C ASP A 286 -18.14 -13.64 -18.89
N PRO A 287 -18.47 -13.56 -20.18
CA PRO A 287 -18.97 -12.33 -20.79
C PRO A 287 -20.31 -11.85 -20.22
N ASN A 288 -21.08 -12.73 -19.56
CA ASN A 288 -22.38 -12.40 -18.97
C ASN A 288 -22.28 -12.01 -17.49
N PHE A 289 -21.09 -12.02 -16.90
CA PHE A 289 -20.90 -11.56 -15.53
C PHE A 289 -20.98 -10.02 -15.44
N PRO A 290 -21.45 -9.43 -14.34
CA PRO A 290 -22.34 -10.09 -13.40
C PRO A 290 -23.71 -10.31 -14.07
N PRO A 291 -24.39 -11.44 -13.80
CA PRO A 291 -25.68 -11.70 -14.41
C PRO A 291 -26.73 -10.70 -13.89
N ARG A 292 -27.63 -10.24 -14.76
CA ARG A 292 -28.72 -9.32 -14.42
C ARG A 292 -29.67 -9.86 -13.34
N SER A 293 -29.72 -11.17 -13.15
CA SER A 293 -30.48 -11.80 -12.06
C SER A 293 -29.92 -11.49 -10.67
N LEU A 294 -28.65 -11.07 -10.57
CA LEU A 294 -28.00 -10.62 -9.35
C LEU A 294 -27.95 -9.09 -9.25
N GLU A 295 -28.83 -8.37 -9.95
CA GLU A 295 -29.00 -6.93 -9.75
C GLU A 295 -29.59 -6.65 -8.38
N SER A 296 -28.95 -5.75 -7.61
CA SER A 296 -29.42 -5.37 -6.30
C SER A 296 -30.79 -4.69 -6.40
N PRO A 297 -31.81 -5.12 -5.62
CA PRO A 297 -33.07 -4.39 -5.56
C PRO A 297 -32.90 -2.93 -5.14
N ALA A 298 -31.88 -2.63 -4.32
CA ALA A 298 -31.57 -1.28 -3.86
C ALA A 298 -30.99 -0.36 -4.95
N SER A 299 -30.39 -0.91 -6.01
CA SER A 299 -29.87 -0.13 -7.13
C SER A 299 -30.93 0.25 -8.17
N ARG A 300 -32.09 -0.43 -8.18
CA ARG A 300 -33.18 -0.17 -9.15
C ARG A 300 -33.96 1.12 -8.90
N ASN A 301 -33.81 1.71 -7.71
CA ASN A 301 -34.54 2.91 -7.29
C ASN A 301 -33.68 4.19 -7.35
N GLN A 302 -32.49 4.12 -7.94
CA GLN A 302 -31.58 5.25 -8.16
C GLN A 302 -31.64 5.68 -9.64
#